data_AF-A0A2D6TP17-F1
#
_entry.id   AF-A0A2D6TP17-F1
#
_cell.length_a   1.000
_cell.length_b   1.000
_cell.length_c   1.000
_cell.angle_alpha   90.00
_cell.angle_beta   90.00
_cell.angle_gamma   90.00
#
_symmetry.space_group_name_H-M   'P 1'
#
loop_
_entity.id
_entity.type
_entity.pdbx_description
1 polymer ?
#
loop_
_entity_poly.entity_id
_entity_poly.type
_entity_poly.pdbx_seq_one_letter_code
_entity_poly.pdbx_strand_id
1 'polypeptide(L)'
;MQNKRGQGLSTNAIILIVLGVVVLVVLIGGFTIGWGQMAPWIKTNNVNTIVQACSVACSTDNKYDYCTVDRELNDGTTKVKTDCNLLSKPPYTNYEIKECPQLTCTLPEN
;
A
#
# COMPACT_ATOMS: atom_id res chain seq x y z
N MET A 1 51.99 41.33 3.49
CA MET A 1 51.50 40.24 4.37
C MET A 1 50.13 39.82 3.88
N GLN A 2 50.00 38.58 3.42
CA GLN A 2 48.83 38.11 2.68
C GLN A 2 47.70 37.78 3.67
N ASN A 3 46.66 38.60 3.67
CA ASN A 3 45.50 38.49 4.57
C ASN A 3 44.68 37.23 4.21
N LYS A 4 44.99 36.08 4.83
CA LYS A 4 44.21 34.86 4.68
C LYS A 4 42.91 34.99 5.47
N ARG A 5 41.92 35.65 4.87
CA ARG A 5 40.51 35.64 5.32
C ARG A 5 39.87 34.28 4.97
N GLY A 6 40.39 33.20 5.52
CA GLY A 6 39.60 31.99 5.69
C GLY A 6 38.71 32.24 6.90
N GLN A 7 37.47 32.67 6.69
CA GLN A 7 36.47 32.65 7.76
C GLN A 7 36.45 31.22 8.29
N GLY A 8 36.89 31.03 9.54
CA GLY A 8 36.77 29.77 10.23
C GLY A 8 35.30 29.48 10.43
N LEU A 9 34.68 28.78 9.48
CA LEU A 9 33.40 28.16 9.69
C LEU A 9 33.54 27.29 10.94
N SER A 10 32.64 27.47 11.91
CA SER A 10 32.66 26.63 13.10
C SER A 10 32.53 25.17 12.65
N THR A 11 33.20 24.26 13.36
CA THR A 11 33.18 22.82 13.04
C THR A 11 31.74 22.30 12.87
N ASN A 12 30.80 22.85 13.65
CA ASN A 12 29.37 22.54 13.55
C ASN A 12 28.77 22.91 12.19
N ALA A 13 29.13 24.08 11.63
CA ALA A 13 28.66 24.50 10.31
C ALA A 13 29.18 23.56 9.21
N ILE A 14 30.44 23.13 9.31
CA ILE A 14 31.04 22.18 8.35
C ILE A 14 30.30 20.83 8.42
N ILE A 15 30.02 20.32 9.63
CA ILE A 15 29.28 19.06 9.83
C ILE A 15 27.88 19.14 9.20
N LEU A 16 27.16 20.25 9.40
CA LEU A 16 25.82 20.43 8.85
C LEU A 16 25.80 20.51 7.32
N ILE A 17 26.80 21.15 6.72
CA ILE A 17 26.95 21.20 5.26
C ILE A 17 27.21 19.80 4.72
N VAL A 18 28.12 19.04 5.34
CA VAL A 18 28.41 17.66 4.91
C VAL A 18 27.18 16.77 5.03
N LEU A 19 26.45 16.83 6.15
CA LEU A 19 25.20 16.09 6.31
C LEU A 19 24.14 16.50 5.28
N GLY A 20 24.01 17.80 5.00
CA GLY A 20 23.08 18.31 3.99
C GLY A 20 23.41 17.79 2.58
N VAL A 21 24.69 17.78 2.21
CA VAL A 21 25.14 17.22 0.93
C VAL A 21 24.89 15.72 0.85
N VAL A 22 25.14 14.96 1.93
CA VAL A 22 24.88 13.52 1.98
C VAL A 22 23.39 13.23 1.79
N VAL A 23 22.51 13.93 2.51
CA VAL A 23 21.06 13.76 2.36
C VAL A 23 20.61 14.12 0.94
N LEU A 24 21.15 15.19 0.36
CA LEU A 24 20.82 15.62 -1.00
C LEU A 24 21.21 14.56 -2.04
N VAL A 25 22.40 13.95 -1.91
CA VAL A 25 22.84 12.86 -2.80
C VAL A 25 21.93 11.64 -2.67
N VAL A 26 21.51 11.26 -1.45
CA VAL A 26 20.58 10.14 -1.22
C VAL A 26 19.21 10.43 -1.84
N LEU A 27 18.70 11.66 -1.70
CA LEU A 27 17.41 12.04 -2.29
C LEU A 27 17.47 12.02 -3.82
N ILE A 28 18.52 12.59 -4.43
CA ILE A 28 18.70 12.54 -5.89
C ILE A 28 18.81 11.09 -6.37
N GLY A 29 19.60 10.25 -5.69
CA GLY A 29 19.70 8.82 -6.00
C GLY A 29 18.35 8.09 -5.89
N GLY A 30 17.61 8.32 -4.81
CA GLY A 30 16.30 7.72 -4.57
C GLY A 30 15.24 8.16 -5.58
N PHE A 31 15.22 9.44 -5.95
CA PHE A 31 14.27 9.96 -6.95
C PHE A 31 14.64 9.59 -8.39
N THR A 32 15.93 9.39 -8.72
CA THR A 32 16.37 9.01 -10.08
C THR A 32 16.22 7.53 -10.38
N ILE A 33 16.53 6.64 -9.42
CA ILE A 33 16.33 5.18 -9.55
C ILE A 33 14.85 4.83 -9.37
N GLY A 34 14.11 5.67 -8.64
CA GLY A 34 12.71 5.46 -8.32
C GLY A 34 12.51 4.52 -7.13
N TRP A 35 11.49 4.81 -6.33
CA TRP A 35 11.11 3.99 -5.17
C TRP A 35 10.56 2.59 -5.55
N GLY A 36 10.41 2.29 -6.85
CA GLY A 36 9.90 1.02 -7.34
C GLY A 36 10.76 -0.19 -6.96
N GLN A 37 12.07 -0.04 -6.74
CA GLN A 37 12.93 -1.13 -6.25
C GLN A 37 12.92 -1.28 -4.71
N MET A 38 12.42 -0.28 -3.97
CA MET A 38 12.18 -0.40 -2.52
C MET A 38 10.76 -0.92 -2.21
N ALA A 39 9.82 -0.77 -3.15
CA ALA A 39 8.46 -1.28 -3.05
C ALA A 39 8.32 -2.79 -2.75
N PRO A 40 9.14 -3.73 -3.29
CA PRO A 40 8.97 -5.15 -2.99
C PRO A 40 9.29 -5.55 -1.54
N TRP A 41 9.97 -4.68 -0.77
CA TRP A 41 10.26 -4.90 0.65
C TRP A 41 9.12 -4.42 1.56
N ILE A 42 8.20 -3.62 1.02
CA ILE A 42 7.02 -3.15 1.74
C ILE A 42 5.90 -4.16 1.47
N LYS A 43 5.63 -5.03 2.46
CA LYS A 43 4.44 -5.87 2.46
C LYS A 43 3.20 -4.97 2.47
N THR A 44 2.55 -4.87 1.32
CA THR A 44 1.26 -4.19 1.22
C THR A 44 0.18 -5.11 1.76
N ASN A 45 -0.64 -4.62 2.68
CA ASN A 45 -1.82 -5.32 3.20
C ASN A 45 -3.02 -4.42 2.95
N ASN A 46 -4.07 -4.96 2.32
CA ASN A 46 -5.30 -4.23 2.03
C ASN A 46 -6.55 -4.96 2.54
N VAL A 47 -6.42 -5.95 3.43
CA VAL A 47 -7.53 -6.76 3.95
C VAL A 47 -8.66 -5.87 4.48
N ASN A 48 -8.36 -4.88 5.32
CA ASN A 48 -9.37 -3.97 5.86
C ASN A 48 -10.10 -3.15 4.79
N THR A 49 -9.38 -2.74 3.74
CA THR A 49 -9.97 -2.03 2.60
C THR A 49 -10.97 -2.92 1.86
N ILE A 50 -10.64 -4.20 1.69
CA ILE A 50 -11.50 -5.18 1.04
C ILE A 50 -12.71 -5.49 1.92
N VAL A 51 -12.51 -5.72 3.22
CA VAL A 51 -13.60 -5.92 4.20
C VAL A 51 -14.59 -4.76 4.15
N GLN A 52 -14.09 -3.53 4.16
CA GLN A 52 -14.92 -2.34 4.10
C GLN A 52 -15.66 -2.24 2.76
N ALA A 53 -14.99 -2.51 1.64
CA ALA A 53 -15.63 -2.50 0.32
C ALA A 53 -16.75 -3.54 0.23
N CYS A 54 -16.53 -4.76 0.72
CA CYS A 54 -17.55 -5.81 0.76
C CYS A 54 -18.72 -5.43 1.68
N SER A 55 -18.43 -4.85 2.84
CA SER A 55 -19.44 -4.37 3.79
C SER A 55 -20.31 -3.27 3.19
N VAL A 56 -19.70 -2.31 2.47
CA VAL A 56 -20.42 -1.22 1.79
C VAL A 56 -21.25 -1.74 0.63
N ALA A 57 -20.69 -2.61 -0.23
CA ALA A 57 -21.44 -3.20 -1.34
C ALA A 57 -22.66 -3.99 -0.81
N CYS A 58 -22.48 -4.66 0.32
CA CYS A 58 -23.55 -5.40 0.98
C CYS A 58 -24.62 -4.50 1.62
N SER A 59 -24.23 -3.42 2.30
CA SER A 59 -25.17 -2.50 2.97
C SER A 59 -25.91 -1.56 2.02
N THR A 60 -25.41 -1.40 0.80
CA THR A 60 -26.02 -0.59 -0.27
C THR A 60 -26.81 -1.42 -1.28
N ASP A 61 -27.00 -2.72 -1.02
CA ASP A 61 -27.64 -3.68 -1.92
C ASP A 61 -27.03 -3.70 -3.33
N ASN A 62 -25.74 -3.35 -3.46
CA ASN A 62 -25.04 -3.28 -4.73
C ASN A 62 -24.58 -4.68 -5.17
N LYS A 63 -25.53 -5.44 -5.73
CA LYS A 63 -25.31 -6.82 -6.19
C LYS A 63 -24.15 -6.96 -7.17
N TYR A 64 -24.03 -6.05 -8.14
CA TYR A 64 -22.96 -6.12 -9.14
C TYR A 64 -21.58 -5.96 -8.49
N ASP A 65 -21.44 -4.98 -7.61
CA ASP A 65 -20.17 -4.74 -6.92
C ASP A 65 -19.84 -5.87 -5.94
N TYR A 66 -20.82 -6.46 -5.27
CA TYR A 66 -20.57 -7.57 -4.35
C TYR A 66 -20.25 -8.89 -5.07
N CYS A 67 -20.98 -9.23 -6.13
CA CYS A 67 -20.96 -10.56 -6.76
C CYS A 67 -20.12 -10.67 -8.04
N THR A 68 -19.75 -9.56 -8.68
CA THR A 68 -19.15 -9.59 -10.03
C THR A 68 -17.84 -8.80 -10.12
N VAL A 69 -17.67 -7.77 -9.30
CA VAL A 69 -16.43 -6.99 -9.30
C VAL A 69 -15.33 -7.75 -8.57
N ASP A 70 -14.33 -8.17 -9.34
CA ASP A 70 -13.09 -8.73 -8.82
C ASP A 70 -12.33 -7.71 -7.96
N ARG A 71 -11.95 -8.12 -6.77
CA ARG A 71 -11.06 -7.39 -5.89
C ARG A 71 -9.80 -8.20 -5.62
N GLU A 72 -8.65 -7.54 -5.60
CA GLU A 72 -7.38 -8.16 -5.22
C GLU A 72 -7.20 -8.03 -3.70
N LEU A 73 -7.43 -9.11 -2.96
CA LEU A 73 -7.09 -9.23 -1.55
C LEU A 73 -5.61 -9.59 -1.41
N ASN A 74 -4.92 -8.83 -0.59
CA ASN A 74 -3.51 -8.99 -0.26
C ASN A 74 -3.33 -8.84 1.25
N ASP A 75 -2.97 -9.94 1.91
CA ASP A 75 -2.70 -9.98 3.36
C ASP A 75 -1.21 -9.76 3.70
N GLY A 76 -0.38 -9.47 2.69
CA GLY A 76 1.07 -9.33 2.81
C GLY A 76 1.84 -10.64 2.64
N THR A 77 1.15 -11.77 2.43
CA THR A 77 1.72 -13.10 2.19
C THR A 77 1.11 -13.76 0.95
N THR A 78 -0.20 -13.65 0.80
CA THR A 78 -0.99 -14.19 -0.30
C THR A 78 -1.70 -13.08 -1.05
N LYS A 79 -1.91 -13.31 -2.34
CA LYS A 79 -2.70 -12.43 -3.20
C LYS A 79 -3.78 -13.25 -3.88
N VAL A 80 -5.03 -12.84 -3.73
CA VAL A 80 -6.19 -13.52 -4.29
C VAL A 80 -7.04 -12.49 -5.00
N LYS A 81 -7.38 -12.73 -6.26
CA LYS A 81 -8.27 -11.87 -7.04
C LYS A 81 -9.62 -12.56 -7.22
N THR A 82 -10.66 -12.04 -6.57
CA THR A 82 -12.01 -12.62 -6.62
C THR A 82 -13.07 -11.63 -6.10
N ASP A 83 -14.36 -11.98 -6.19
CA ASP A 83 -15.48 -11.19 -5.68
C ASP A 83 -15.71 -11.34 -4.17
N CYS A 84 -16.55 -10.47 -3.58
CA CYS A 84 -16.82 -10.48 -2.13
C CYS A 84 -17.61 -11.71 -1.67
N ASN A 85 -18.39 -12.34 -2.54
CA ASN A 85 -19.17 -13.52 -2.21
C ASN A 85 -18.30 -14.78 -2.11
N LEU A 86 -17.21 -14.86 -2.87
CA LEU A 86 -16.20 -15.89 -2.68
C LEU A 86 -15.31 -15.61 -1.46
N LEU A 87 -14.95 -14.34 -1.22
CA LEU A 87 -14.17 -13.96 -0.05
C LEU A 87 -14.91 -14.13 1.29
N SER A 88 -16.25 -14.11 1.30
CA SER A 88 -17.04 -14.37 2.50
C SER A 88 -17.14 -15.85 2.86
N LYS A 89 -16.62 -16.76 2.02
CA LYS A 89 -16.75 -18.22 2.16
C LYS A 89 -15.41 -18.90 2.43
N PRO A 90 -15.39 -20.15 2.93
CA PRO A 90 -14.17 -20.93 3.06
C PRO A 90 -13.43 -21.04 1.71
N PRO A 91 -12.10 -20.90 1.67
CA PRO A 91 -11.15 -20.90 2.81
C PRO A 91 -10.82 -19.51 3.41
N TYR A 92 -11.52 -18.44 3.01
CA TYR A 92 -11.15 -17.04 3.30
C TYR A 92 -11.78 -16.46 4.57
N THR A 93 -12.40 -17.30 5.41
CA THR A 93 -13.12 -16.89 6.63
C THR A 93 -12.25 -16.16 7.65
N ASN A 94 -10.93 -16.28 7.55
CA ASN A 94 -9.96 -15.62 8.44
C ASN A 94 -9.89 -14.09 8.24
N TYR A 95 -10.45 -13.56 7.15
CA TYR A 95 -10.41 -12.12 6.83
C TYR A 95 -11.64 -11.34 7.34
N GLU A 96 -12.54 -11.97 8.10
CA GLU A 96 -13.73 -11.33 8.69
C GLU A 96 -14.71 -10.69 7.69
N ILE A 97 -14.67 -11.12 6.42
CA ILE A 97 -15.62 -10.68 5.39
C ILE A 97 -16.93 -11.41 5.61
N LYS A 98 -17.98 -10.67 6.01
CA LYS A 98 -19.30 -11.24 6.32
C LYS A 98 -20.05 -11.62 5.05
N GLU A 99 -20.80 -12.70 5.14
CA GLU A 99 -21.80 -13.06 4.13
C GLU A 99 -22.90 -12.01 4.08
N CYS A 100 -23.45 -11.80 2.88
CA CYS A 100 -24.49 -10.81 2.62
C CYS A 100 -25.82 -11.51 2.33
N PRO A 101 -26.66 -11.81 3.34
CA PRO A 101 -27.89 -12.60 3.16
C PRO A 101 -28.95 -11.89 2.32
N GLN A 102 -28.91 -10.55 2.23
CA GLN A 102 -29.82 -9.78 1.38
C GLN A 102 -29.51 -9.90 -0.13
N LEU A 103 -28.31 -10.34 -0.51
CA LEU A 103 -27.89 -10.44 -1.90
C LEU A 103 -27.80 -11.90 -2.35
N THR A 104 -28.54 -12.24 -3.40
CA THR A 104 -28.42 -13.55 -4.06
C THR A 104 -27.44 -13.45 -5.24
N CYS A 105 -26.19 -13.84 -5.02
CA CYS A 105 -25.22 -13.97 -6.10
C CYS A 105 -25.50 -15.25 -6.90
N THR A 106 -25.97 -15.11 -8.13
CA THR A 106 -25.95 -16.20 -9.11
C THR A 106 -24.52 -16.34 -9.59
N LEU A 107 -23.83 -17.39 -9.15
CA LEU A 107 -22.50 -17.73 -9.66
C LEU A 107 -22.61 -17.89 -11.18
N PRO A 108 -21.74 -17.27 -12.00
CA PRO A 108 -21.66 -17.63 -13.40
C PRO A 108 -21.27 -19.11 -13.48
N GLU A 109 -22.16 -19.88 -14.09
CA GLU A 109 -21.97 -21.29 -14.39
C GLU A 109 -20.74 -21.39 -15.31
N ASN A 110 -19.65 -22.00 -14.82
CA ASN A 110 -18.56 -22.46 -15.67
C ASN A 110 -18.82 -23.91 -16.05
#